data_AF-A0AAU4VBX5-F1
#
_entry.id   AF-A0AAU4VBX5-F1
#
_cell.length_a   1.000
_cell.length_b   1.000
_cell.length_c   1.000
_cell.angle_alpha   90.00
_cell.angle_beta   90.00
_cell.angle_gamma   90.00
#
_symmetry.space_group_name_H-M   'P 1'
#
loop_
_entity.id
_entity.type
_entity.pdbx_description
1 polymer ?
#
loop_
_entity_poly.entity_id
_entity_poly.type
_entity_poly.pdbx_seq_one_letter_code
_entity_poly.pdbx_strand_id
1 'polypeptide(L)'
;MTSELTPAELLDAFARTRASLDGAEVTCWWTGDVHSWAPGEPYRRLFGFEGLNVARLVADEELGGYQLLSREAAFYLDPGTREILETWQDKQVVHVWNDPANQKWRPFPIPLTDLGDQVCFSLEIPLAYPSPLPVAQYPAHSADDTYRALELFQFFAPAATLTTDAVSVPATMSWTRMSPWLPWMEQGQRPGGLTFHCRGRKLDAYAQVPERTRAYIAEHHPEFAHAPEKWSEPNETSWTYFRRLSPPR
;
A
#
# COMPACT_ATOMS: atom_id res chain seq x y z
N MET A 1 -4.86 22.01 -28.36
CA MET A 1 -5.30 22.77 -27.18
C MET A 1 -6.20 21.87 -26.37
N THR A 2 -5.63 21.00 -25.55
CA THR A 2 -6.40 20.28 -24.52
C THR A 2 -6.85 21.34 -23.51
N SER A 3 -8.15 21.50 -23.30
CA SER A 3 -8.61 22.29 -22.15
C SER A 3 -8.01 21.67 -20.89
N GLU A 4 -7.57 22.49 -19.94
CA GLU A 4 -7.11 21.99 -18.65
C GLU A 4 -8.23 21.16 -18.01
N LEU A 5 -7.95 19.91 -17.68
CA LEU A 5 -8.90 19.02 -17.01
C LEU A 5 -9.21 19.59 -15.62
N THR A 6 -10.48 19.55 -15.26
CA THR A 6 -10.93 19.93 -13.92
C THR A 6 -10.46 18.92 -12.88
N PRO A 7 -10.35 19.30 -11.59
CA PRO A 7 -10.04 18.35 -10.52
C PRO A 7 -11.02 17.17 -10.42
N ALA A 8 -12.28 17.37 -10.82
CA ALA A 8 -13.29 16.32 -10.84
C ALA A 8 -13.02 15.29 -11.97
N GLU A 9 -12.71 15.76 -13.18
CA GLU A 9 -12.34 14.89 -14.31
C GLU A 9 -11.04 14.12 -14.04
N LEU A 10 -10.05 14.77 -13.38
CA LEU A 10 -8.82 14.11 -12.96
C LEU A 10 -9.07 13.04 -11.89
N LEU A 11 -9.91 13.33 -10.90
CA LEU A 11 -10.28 12.36 -9.89
C LEU A 11 -11.00 11.15 -10.50
N ASP A 12 -11.90 11.40 -11.43
CA ASP A 12 -12.65 10.36 -12.13
C ASP A 12 -11.73 9.45 -12.98
N ALA A 13 -10.78 10.03 -13.72
CA ALA A 13 -9.73 9.28 -14.42
C ALA A 13 -8.82 8.48 -13.46
N PHE A 14 -8.44 9.07 -12.33
CA PHE A 14 -7.65 8.40 -11.30
C PHE A 14 -8.43 7.25 -10.64
N ALA A 15 -9.72 7.42 -10.39
CA ALA A 15 -10.60 6.41 -9.83
C ALA A 15 -10.70 5.18 -10.74
N ARG A 16 -10.86 5.35 -12.06
CA ARG A 16 -10.79 4.26 -13.04
C ARG A 16 -9.44 3.55 -13.11
N THR A 17 -8.37 4.29 -12.85
CA THR A 17 -7.00 3.77 -12.84
C THR A 17 -6.79 2.86 -11.62
N ARG A 18 -7.29 3.27 -10.46
CA ARG A 18 -7.11 2.55 -9.18
C ARG A 18 -8.16 1.46 -8.93
N ALA A 19 -9.38 1.65 -9.39
CA ALA A 19 -10.56 0.83 -9.07
C ALA A 19 -11.51 0.75 -10.27
N SER A 20 -12.76 0.32 -10.04
CA SER A 20 -13.84 0.30 -11.03
C SER A 20 -14.98 1.20 -10.56
N LEU A 21 -15.53 2.03 -11.44
CA LEU A 21 -16.61 2.99 -11.11
C LEU A 21 -17.96 2.32 -10.84
N ASP A 22 -18.16 1.09 -11.30
CA ASP A 22 -19.38 0.30 -11.09
C ASP A 22 -19.42 -0.45 -9.73
N GLY A 23 -18.40 -0.26 -8.89
CA GLY A 23 -18.29 -0.92 -7.59
C GLY A 23 -17.91 -2.40 -7.66
N ALA A 24 -17.40 -2.88 -8.81
CA ALA A 24 -16.75 -4.18 -8.89
C ALA A 24 -15.46 -4.22 -8.06
N GLU A 25 -15.12 -5.41 -7.55
CA GLU A 25 -13.87 -5.62 -6.84
C GLU A 25 -12.68 -5.53 -7.81
N VAL A 26 -11.65 -4.82 -7.40
CA VAL A 26 -10.39 -4.69 -8.14
C VAL A 26 -9.25 -5.16 -7.25
N THR A 27 -8.44 -6.07 -7.79
CA THR A 27 -7.18 -6.46 -7.15
C THR A 27 -6.02 -5.74 -7.80
N CYS A 28 -5.26 -4.98 -7.01
CA CYS A 28 -3.94 -4.47 -7.39
C CYS A 28 -2.88 -5.34 -6.73
N TRP A 29 -1.95 -5.89 -7.51
CA TRP A 29 -0.84 -6.69 -7.00
C TRP A 29 0.49 -5.99 -7.24
N TRP A 30 1.43 -6.13 -6.32
CA TRP A 30 2.79 -5.62 -6.44
C TRP A 30 3.83 -6.58 -5.89
N THR A 31 5.06 -6.39 -6.36
CA THR A 31 6.23 -7.14 -5.92
C THR A 31 7.47 -6.25 -5.97
N GLY A 32 8.43 -6.52 -5.10
CA GLY A 32 9.63 -5.70 -4.97
C GLY A 32 10.62 -6.27 -3.97
N ASP A 33 11.47 -5.37 -3.48
CA ASP A 33 12.53 -5.69 -2.54
C ASP A 33 12.59 -4.63 -1.43
N VAL A 34 12.99 -5.07 -0.23
CA VAL A 34 13.20 -4.22 0.94
C VAL A 34 14.68 -4.12 1.24
N HIS A 35 15.19 -2.91 1.28
CA HIS A 35 16.59 -2.62 1.58
C HIS A 35 16.70 -1.89 2.91
N SER A 36 17.69 -2.25 3.72
CA SER A 36 18.05 -1.47 4.91
C SER A 36 19.04 -0.38 4.59
N TRP A 37 19.00 0.70 5.36
CA TRP A 37 20.03 1.72 5.41
C TRP A 37 20.32 2.11 6.86
N ALA A 38 21.58 2.47 7.16
CA ALA A 38 21.98 3.05 8.44
C ALA A 38 23.25 3.91 8.24
N PRO A 39 23.51 4.92 9.09
CA PRO A 39 24.72 5.74 9.00
C PRO A 39 26.00 4.90 9.05
N GLY A 40 26.87 5.07 8.05
CA GLY A 40 28.15 4.34 7.97
C GLY A 40 28.03 2.87 7.53
N GLU A 41 26.84 2.39 7.20
CA GLU A 41 26.62 1.01 6.73
C GLU A 41 26.21 1.00 5.24
N PRO A 42 26.67 0.00 4.45
CA PRO A 42 26.20 -0.16 3.09
C PRO A 42 24.73 -0.59 3.07
N TYR A 43 24.00 -0.22 2.01
CA TYR A 43 22.66 -0.74 1.76
C TYR A 43 22.71 -2.27 1.65
N ARG A 44 21.73 -2.94 2.27
CA ARG A 44 21.58 -4.40 2.19
C ARG A 44 20.16 -4.73 1.82
N ARG A 45 19.99 -5.60 0.82
CA ARG A 45 18.68 -6.22 0.56
C ARG A 45 18.39 -7.20 1.68
N LEU A 46 17.34 -6.94 2.45
CA LEU A 46 16.93 -7.81 3.55
C LEU A 46 15.87 -8.81 3.10
N PHE A 47 14.91 -8.37 2.29
CA PHE A 47 13.74 -9.17 1.94
C PHE A 47 13.35 -8.99 0.49
N GLY A 48 12.76 -10.02 -0.09
CA GLY A 48 11.75 -9.82 -1.11
C GLY A 48 10.45 -9.29 -0.48
N PHE A 49 9.61 -8.64 -1.27
CA PHE A 49 8.30 -8.16 -0.82
C PHE A 49 7.26 -8.41 -1.89
N GLU A 50 6.06 -8.79 -1.47
CA GLU A 50 4.94 -9.07 -2.37
C GLU A 50 3.63 -8.82 -1.64
N GLY A 51 2.68 -8.19 -2.31
CA GLY A 51 1.41 -7.87 -1.69
C GLY A 51 0.32 -7.58 -2.70
N LEU A 52 -0.88 -7.39 -2.16
CA LEU A 52 -2.04 -6.99 -2.91
C LEU A 52 -2.94 -6.08 -2.08
N ASN A 53 -3.74 -5.32 -2.80
CA ASN A 53 -4.86 -4.58 -2.28
C ASN A 53 -6.11 -5.03 -3.05
N VAL A 54 -7.14 -5.48 -2.33
CA VAL A 54 -8.45 -5.77 -2.92
C VAL A 54 -9.39 -4.66 -2.49
N ALA A 55 -9.92 -3.95 -3.48
CA ALA A 55 -10.69 -2.74 -3.25
C ALA A 55 -12.01 -2.71 -4.00
N ARG A 56 -12.95 -1.95 -3.43
CA ARG A 56 -14.23 -1.60 -4.02
C ARG A 56 -14.39 -0.09 -3.94
N LEU A 57 -14.84 0.52 -5.03
CA LEU A 57 -15.16 1.94 -5.06
C LEU A 57 -16.65 2.15 -4.81
N VAL A 58 -16.98 3.11 -3.94
CA VAL A 58 -18.36 3.54 -3.68
C VAL A 58 -18.43 5.03 -3.93
N ALA A 59 -19.40 5.48 -4.74
CA ALA A 59 -19.64 6.90 -4.97
C ALA A 59 -20.12 7.57 -3.67
N ASP A 60 -19.58 8.75 -3.39
CA ASP A 60 -19.98 9.59 -2.27
C ASP A 60 -20.81 10.77 -2.80
N GLU A 61 -22.11 10.53 -3.02
CA GLU A 61 -23.01 11.50 -3.65
C GLU A 61 -23.21 12.77 -2.81
N GLU A 62 -23.17 12.64 -1.48
CA GLU A 62 -23.39 13.76 -0.56
C GLU A 62 -22.24 14.77 -0.59
N LEU A 63 -20.99 14.28 -0.67
CA LEU A 63 -19.81 15.12 -0.56
C LEU A 63 -19.03 15.29 -1.87
N GLY A 64 -19.46 14.60 -2.93
CA GLY A 64 -18.80 14.58 -4.24
C GLY A 64 -17.46 13.85 -4.21
N GLY A 65 -17.38 12.67 -4.84
CA GLY A 65 -16.15 11.89 -4.95
C GLY A 65 -16.39 10.42 -4.63
N TYR A 66 -15.42 9.78 -3.97
CA TYR A 66 -15.42 8.34 -3.79
C TYR A 66 -14.95 7.90 -2.40
N GLN A 67 -15.43 6.74 -1.97
CA GLN A 67 -14.86 5.95 -0.89
C GLN A 67 -14.22 4.70 -1.50
N LEU A 68 -12.92 4.52 -1.27
CA LEU A 68 -12.22 3.28 -1.59
C LEU A 68 -12.25 2.39 -0.35
N LEU A 69 -13.08 1.34 -0.38
CA LEU A 69 -13.12 0.31 0.63
C LEU A 69 -12.06 -0.73 0.29
N SER A 70 -11.08 -1.00 1.17
CA SER A 70 -10.02 -1.94 0.80
C SER A 70 -9.40 -2.71 1.97
N ARG A 71 -8.85 -3.87 1.62
CA ARG A 71 -7.94 -4.65 2.45
C ARG A 71 -6.57 -4.72 1.78
N GLU A 72 -5.52 -4.68 2.56
CA GLU A 72 -4.14 -4.82 2.09
C GLU A 72 -3.41 -5.94 2.84
N ALA A 73 -2.87 -6.88 2.07
CA ALA A 73 -1.99 -7.92 2.57
C ALA A 73 -0.63 -7.84 1.87
N ALA A 74 0.45 -7.95 2.64
CA ALA A 74 1.80 -8.01 2.07
C ALA A 74 2.78 -8.80 2.94
N PHE A 75 3.67 -9.52 2.26
CA PHE A 75 4.51 -10.56 2.84
C PHE A 75 5.98 -10.24 2.63
N TYR A 76 6.76 -10.43 3.70
CA TYR A 76 8.21 -10.37 3.65
C TYR A 76 8.71 -11.74 3.22
N LEU A 77 9.57 -11.74 2.21
CA LEU A 77 10.02 -12.95 1.55
C LEU A 77 11.53 -13.12 1.70
N ASP A 78 11.99 -14.36 1.61
CA ASP A 78 13.41 -14.66 1.51
C ASP A 78 13.99 -13.96 0.26
N PRO A 79 15.10 -13.22 0.38
CA PRO A 79 15.62 -12.41 -0.71
C PRO A 79 16.20 -13.25 -1.88
N GLY A 80 16.46 -14.54 -1.69
CA GLY A 80 16.94 -15.45 -2.73
C GLY A 80 15.83 -16.29 -3.35
N THR A 81 15.15 -17.09 -2.53
CA THR A 81 14.13 -18.07 -2.91
C THR A 81 12.74 -17.46 -3.12
N ARG A 82 12.49 -16.27 -2.55
CA ARG A 82 11.18 -15.60 -2.53
C ARG A 82 10.10 -16.31 -1.71
N GLU A 83 10.43 -17.34 -0.93
CA GLU A 83 9.47 -17.96 -0.01
C GLU A 83 9.05 -17.00 1.09
N ILE A 84 7.80 -17.15 1.58
CA ILE A 84 7.28 -16.31 2.67
C ILE A 84 8.05 -16.64 3.95
N LEU A 85 8.57 -15.62 4.62
CA LEU A 85 9.36 -15.79 5.82
C LEU A 85 8.49 -15.80 7.07
N GLU A 86 8.58 -16.86 7.84
CA GLU A 86 8.04 -16.91 9.21
C GLU A 86 8.99 -16.27 10.22
N THR A 87 10.31 -16.36 9.99
CA THR A 87 11.32 -15.80 10.91
C THR A 87 12.44 -15.02 10.20
N TRP A 88 13.03 -14.06 10.91
CA TRP A 88 14.20 -13.30 10.51
C TRP A 88 15.09 -13.00 11.72
N GLN A 89 16.34 -13.49 11.70
CA GLN A 89 17.29 -13.35 12.83
C GLN A 89 16.66 -13.73 14.17
N ASP A 90 16.06 -14.93 14.21
CA ASP A 90 15.36 -15.53 15.35
C ASP A 90 14.10 -14.77 15.83
N LYS A 91 13.65 -13.74 15.11
CA LYS A 91 12.43 -12.99 15.40
C LYS A 91 11.30 -13.46 14.50
N GLN A 92 10.09 -13.53 15.04
CA GLN A 92 8.89 -13.79 14.25
C GLN A 92 8.62 -12.60 13.32
N VAL A 93 8.40 -12.88 12.04
CA VAL A 93 8.03 -11.86 11.07
C VAL A 93 6.56 -11.53 11.23
N VAL A 94 6.24 -10.24 11.34
CA VAL A 94 4.84 -9.78 11.30
C VAL A 94 4.56 -9.21 9.91
N HIS A 95 3.81 -9.97 9.12
CA HIS A 95 3.31 -9.57 7.81
C HIS A 95 2.27 -8.45 7.90
N VAL A 96 2.01 -7.81 6.77
CA VAL A 96 1.02 -6.74 6.65
C VAL A 96 -0.36 -7.36 6.48
N TRP A 97 -1.27 -7.03 7.38
CA TRP A 97 -2.68 -7.41 7.36
C TRP A 97 -3.51 -6.19 7.73
N ASN A 98 -3.62 -5.23 6.81
CA ASN A 98 -4.34 -3.98 7.04
C ASN A 98 -5.80 -4.16 6.62
N ASP A 99 -6.69 -4.30 7.61
CA ASP A 99 -8.14 -4.27 7.44
C ASP A 99 -8.77 -3.42 8.57
N PRO A 100 -9.40 -2.27 8.25
CA PRO A 100 -9.53 -1.68 6.92
C PRO A 100 -8.29 -0.88 6.48
N ALA A 101 -8.12 -0.73 5.16
CA ALA A 101 -7.17 0.18 4.50
C ALA A 101 -7.92 1.19 3.62
N ASN A 102 -8.96 1.83 4.17
CA ASN A 102 -9.92 2.63 3.41
C ASN A 102 -9.39 4.03 3.05
N GLN A 103 -9.92 4.64 1.98
CA GLN A 103 -9.59 6.03 1.61
C GLN A 103 -10.85 6.82 1.25
N LYS A 104 -10.88 8.10 1.60
CA LYS A 104 -11.89 9.06 1.14
C LYS A 104 -11.25 9.98 0.10
N TRP A 105 -11.79 10.01 -1.11
CA TRP A 105 -11.31 10.86 -2.18
C TRP A 105 -12.33 11.95 -2.49
N ARG A 106 -11.83 13.17 -2.62
CA ARG A 106 -12.56 14.35 -3.06
C ARG A 106 -11.78 14.99 -4.19
N PRO A 107 -12.39 15.78 -5.09
CA PRO A 107 -11.65 16.43 -6.16
C PRO A 107 -10.47 17.24 -5.58
N PHE A 108 -9.26 16.89 -6.02
CA PHE A 108 -8.03 17.60 -5.70
C PHE A 108 -7.15 17.64 -6.95
N PRO A 109 -6.19 18.57 -7.06
CA PRO A 109 -5.29 18.62 -8.20
C PRO A 109 -4.32 17.43 -8.11
N ILE A 110 -4.74 16.26 -8.62
CA ILE A 110 -3.92 15.05 -8.68
C ILE A 110 -2.75 15.32 -9.62
N PRO A 111 -1.48 15.25 -9.16
CA PRO A 111 -0.34 15.42 -10.02
C PRO A 111 -0.37 14.43 -11.19
N LEU A 112 -0.40 14.97 -12.41
CA LEU A 112 -0.47 14.23 -13.66
C LEU A 112 0.75 14.58 -14.52
N THR A 113 1.45 13.56 -15.01
CA THR A 113 2.51 13.71 -16.01
C THR A 113 2.07 13.03 -17.31
N ASP A 114 2.08 13.77 -18.41
CA ASP A 114 1.92 13.22 -19.77
C ASP A 114 3.23 12.54 -20.20
N LEU A 115 3.15 11.26 -20.56
CA LEU A 115 4.27 10.43 -21.02
C LEU A 115 4.09 9.98 -22.48
N GLY A 116 3.19 10.61 -23.23
CA GLY A 116 2.89 10.27 -24.62
C GLY A 116 1.71 9.30 -24.74
N ASP A 117 1.98 8.01 -24.88
CA ASP A 117 0.94 6.97 -24.95
C ASP A 117 0.35 6.62 -23.56
N GLN A 118 0.99 7.09 -22.50
CA GLN A 118 0.59 6.92 -21.11
C GLN A 118 0.47 8.24 -20.36
N VAL A 119 -0.25 8.19 -19.25
CA VAL A 119 -0.23 9.22 -18.22
C VAL A 119 0.22 8.60 -16.90
N CYS A 120 0.90 9.40 -16.08
CA CYS A 120 1.34 9.01 -14.75
C CYS A 120 0.69 9.89 -13.69
N PHE A 121 -0.15 9.30 -12.84
CA PHE A 121 -0.64 9.93 -11.62
C PHE A 121 0.37 9.71 -10.51
N SER A 122 0.86 10.78 -9.89
CA SER A 122 1.84 10.70 -8.80
C SER A 122 1.24 11.17 -7.49
N LEU A 123 1.47 10.41 -6.41
CA LEU A 123 1.04 10.77 -5.06
C LEU A 123 2.21 10.62 -4.09
N GLU A 124 2.61 11.73 -3.50
CA GLU A 124 3.62 11.79 -2.45
C GLU A 124 2.93 11.97 -1.10
N ILE A 125 3.12 11.01 -0.20
CA ILE A 125 2.48 10.96 1.11
C ILE A 125 3.55 11.05 2.21
N PRO A 126 3.92 12.26 2.64
CA PRO A 126 4.75 12.45 3.82
C PRO A 126 3.91 12.21 5.08
N LEU A 127 4.21 11.14 5.81
CA LEU A 127 3.54 10.78 7.05
C LEU A 127 4.32 11.31 8.25
N ALA A 128 3.61 11.99 9.15
CA ALA A 128 4.11 12.38 10.47
C ALA A 128 2.95 12.43 11.46
N TYR A 129 2.84 11.44 12.34
CA TYR A 129 1.77 11.36 13.34
C TYR A 129 2.24 10.67 14.62
N PRO A 130 1.53 10.81 15.76
CA PRO A 130 1.89 10.14 17.00
C PRO A 130 1.99 8.62 16.80
N SER A 131 3.14 8.04 17.11
CA SER A 131 3.37 6.61 16.98
C SER A 131 2.36 5.86 17.85
N PRO A 132 1.66 4.84 17.31
CA PRO A 132 0.81 3.98 18.13
C PRO A 132 1.64 3.10 19.07
N LEU A 133 2.97 3.08 18.93
CA LEU A 133 3.93 2.40 19.79
C LEU A 133 4.81 3.44 20.49
N PRO A 134 4.39 4.04 21.62
CA PRO A 134 5.23 4.99 22.36
C PRO A 134 6.52 4.32 22.85
N VAL A 135 7.65 5.00 22.77
CA VAL A 135 8.98 4.47 23.15
C VAL A 135 9.00 4.00 24.60
N ALA A 136 8.33 4.73 25.50
CA ALA A 136 8.24 4.35 26.91
C ALA A 136 7.55 2.99 27.14
N GLN A 137 6.64 2.58 26.25
CA GLN A 137 5.96 1.28 26.32
C GLN A 137 6.64 0.21 25.44
N TYR A 138 7.32 0.64 24.37
CA TYR A 138 7.89 -0.23 23.33
C TYR A 138 9.36 0.11 23.02
N PRO A 139 10.28 0.11 24.00
CA PRO A 139 11.64 0.60 23.79
C PRO A 139 12.42 -0.19 22.73
N ALA A 140 12.15 -1.48 22.57
CA ALA A 140 12.77 -2.32 21.54
C ALA A 140 12.09 -2.20 20.16
N HIS A 141 10.84 -1.75 20.10
CA HIS A 141 10.02 -1.82 18.87
C HIS A 141 9.72 -0.45 18.26
N SER A 142 10.20 0.62 18.86
CA SER A 142 9.90 2.00 18.46
C SER A 142 11.15 2.84 18.23
N ALA A 143 11.18 3.52 17.09
CA ALA A 143 12.25 4.46 16.77
C ALA A 143 12.07 5.84 17.43
N ASP A 144 10.82 6.30 17.57
CA ASP A 144 10.43 7.63 18.08
C ASP A 144 8.95 7.58 18.51
N ASP A 145 8.52 8.51 19.36
CA ASP A 145 7.10 8.74 19.71
C ASP A 145 6.30 9.36 18.54
N THR A 146 6.96 9.82 17.49
CA THR A 146 6.36 10.22 16.21
C THR A 146 6.73 9.23 15.12
N TYR A 147 5.74 8.56 14.53
CA TYR A 147 5.94 7.78 13.32
C TYR A 147 6.16 8.71 12.12
N ARG A 148 7.23 8.48 11.37
CA ARG A 148 7.54 9.22 10.14
C ARG A 148 7.85 8.26 9.02
N ALA A 149 7.21 8.43 7.88
CA ALA A 149 7.51 7.69 6.66
C ALA A 149 7.22 8.56 5.44
N LEU A 150 7.78 8.18 4.31
CA LEU A 150 7.47 8.78 3.02
C LEU A 150 7.01 7.66 2.08
N GLU A 151 5.81 7.79 1.55
CA GLU A 151 5.32 6.91 0.49
C GLU A 151 5.22 7.70 -0.82
N LEU A 152 5.71 7.10 -1.90
CA LEU A 152 5.77 7.68 -3.23
C LEU A 152 5.09 6.69 -4.17
N PHE A 153 3.91 7.04 -4.66
CA PHE A 153 3.14 6.23 -5.58
C PHE A 153 3.18 6.84 -6.98
N GLN A 154 3.32 5.98 -7.98
CA GLN A 154 3.09 6.30 -9.37
C GLN A 154 2.14 5.28 -9.96
N PHE A 155 1.10 5.74 -10.64
CA PHE A 155 0.14 4.91 -11.36
C PHE A 155 0.15 5.29 -12.83
N PHE A 156 0.51 4.34 -13.67
CA PHE A 156 0.61 4.52 -15.11
C PHE A 156 -0.63 3.93 -15.77
N ALA A 157 -1.31 4.71 -16.60
CA ALA A 157 -2.48 4.30 -17.37
C ALA A 157 -2.35 4.77 -18.83
N PRO A 158 -3.05 4.16 -19.79
CA PRO A 158 -3.10 4.68 -21.15
C PRO A 158 -3.58 6.14 -21.17
N ALA A 159 -3.03 6.99 -22.03
CA ALA A 159 -3.44 8.40 -22.13
C ALA A 159 -4.95 8.55 -22.43
N ALA A 160 -5.54 7.57 -23.13
CA ALA A 160 -6.98 7.48 -23.38
C ALA A 160 -7.85 7.43 -22.10
N THR A 161 -7.27 7.15 -20.93
CA THR A 161 -7.97 7.17 -19.63
C THR A 161 -8.60 8.54 -19.33
N LEU A 162 -8.01 9.62 -19.87
CA LEU A 162 -8.50 10.99 -19.69
C LEU A 162 -9.74 11.32 -20.53
N THR A 163 -10.09 10.49 -21.51
CA THR A 163 -11.17 10.76 -22.47
C THR A 163 -12.15 9.61 -22.65
N THR A 164 -11.85 8.43 -22.12
CA THR A 164 -12.70 7.24 -22.22
C THR A 164 -13.81 7.23 -21.17
N ASP A 165 -14.96 6.66 -21.54
CA ASP A 165 -16.10 6.39 -20.65
C ASP A 165 -16.05 4.98 -20.01
N ALA A 166 -15.00 4.20 -20.25
CA ALA A 166 -14.87 2.87 -19.66
C ALA A 166 -14.86 2.96 -18.13
N VAL A 167 -15.63 2.13 -17.41
CA VAL A 167 -15.70 2.22 -15.93
C VAL A 167 -14.40 1.85 -15.20
N SER A 168 -13.43 1.28 -15.90
CA SER A 168 -12.18 0.75 -15.37
C SER A 168 -11.15 0.72 -16.50
N VAL A 169 -9.89 1.05 -16.20
CA VAL A 169 -8.78 0.96 -17.14
C VAL A 169 -7.65 0.08 -16.59
N PRO A 170 -6.83 -0.55 -17.45
CA PRO A 170 -5.61 -1.22 -17.00
C PRO A 170 -4.61 -0.19 -16.47
N ALA A 171 -3.85 -0.59 -15.45
CA ALA A 171 -2.84 0.26 -14.85
C ALA A 171 -1.64 -0.56 -14.36
N THR A 172 -0.44 0.01 -14.49
CA THR A 172 0.75 -0.44 -13.77
C THR A 172 1.09 0.55 -12.67
N MET A 173 1.87 0.14 -11.68
CA MET A 173 2.25 1.01 -10.58
C MET A 173 3.72 0.85 -10.20
N SER A 174 4.28 1.92 -9.64
CA SER A 174 5.49 1.92 -8.84
C SER A 174 5.15 2.44 -7.44
N TRP A 175 5.71 1.82 -6.41
CA TRP A 175 5.56 2.28 -5.04
C TRP A 175 6.90 2.20 -4.32
N THR A 176 7.31 3.33 -3.75
CA THR A 176 8.46 3.42 -2.86
C THR A 176 8.00 3.84 -1.47
N ARG A 177 8.50 3.18 -0.43
CA ARG A 177 8.33 3.62 0.95
C ARG A 177 9.67 3.75 1.64
N MET A 178 9.89 4.86 2.32
CA MET A 178 10.99 5.04 3.26
C MET A 178 10.39 5.09 4.67
N SER A 179 10.82 4.18 5.54
CA SER A 179 10.28 4.07 6.90
C SER A 179 11.39 3.77 7.92
N PRO A 180 11.11 3.87 9.23
CA PRO A 180 11.97 3.30 10.25
C PRO A 180 12.02 1.77 10.11
N TRP A 181 12.85 1.13 10.93
CA TRP A 181 12.82 -0.31 11.14
C TRP A 181 11.41 -0.76 11.56
N LEU A 182 11.01 -1.95 11.13
CA LEU A 182 9.70 -2.50 11.51
C LEU A 182 9.71 -2.89 12.99
N PRO A 183 8.57 -2.79 13.70
CA PRO A 183 8.51 -3.08 15.13
C PRO A 183 9.03 -4.48 15.50
N TRP A 184 8.68 -5.48 14.72
CA TRP A 184 9.10 -6.88 14.93
C TRP A 184 10.59 -7.14 14.68
N MET A 185 11.33 -6.18 14.10
CA MET A 185 12.78 -6.31 13.89
C MET A 185 13.60 -5.98 15.15
N GLU A 186 12.96 -5.44 16.19
CA GLU A 186 13.55 -5.09 17.49
C GLU A 186 14.79 -4.19 17.40
N GLN A 187 14.75 -3.20 16.52
CA GLN A 187 15.87 -2.26 16.34
C GLN A 187 15.76 -1.02 17.24
N GLY A 188 14.64 -0.85 17.95
CA GLY A 188 14.36 0.30 18.81
C GLY A 188 14.71 1.62 18.12
N GLN A 189 15.47 2.44 18.84
CA GLN A 189 15.92 3.77 18.41
C GLN A 189 17.21 3.75 17.57
N ARG A 190 17.66 2.57 17.08
CA ARG A 190 18.85 2.48 16.24
C ARG A 190 18.66 3.32 14.96
N PRO A 191 19.60 4.24 14.65
CA PRO A 191 19.52 5.04 13.43
C PRO A 191 19.44 4.17 12.17
N GLY A 192 18.67 4.64 11.18
CA GLY A 192 18.45 3.93 9.93
C GLY A 192 16.99 3.54 9.74
N GLY A 193 16.75 2.64 8.80
CA GLY A 193 15.42 2.16 8.48
C GLY A 193 15.40 1.36 7.19
N LEU A 194 14.25 1.39 6.53
CA LEU A 194 13.95 0.56 5.38
C LEU A 194 13.52 1.40 4.18
N THR A 195 13.97 0.98 3.01
CA THR A 195 13.50 1.45 1.71
C THR A 195 12.85 0.28 0.97
N PHE A 196 11.55 0.39 0.75
CA PHE A 196 10.75 -0.50 -0.07
C PHE A 196 10.75 0.04 -1.48
N HIS A 197 11.00 -0.81 -2.48
CA HIS A 197 10.90 -0.44 -3.88
C HIS A 197 10.15 -1.52 -4.64
N CYS A 198 8.89 -1.22 -4.98
CA CYS A 198 7.95 -2.17 -5.54
C CYS A 198 7.38 -1.68 -6.86
N ARG A 199 6.93 -2.64 -7.66
CA ARG A 199 6.25 -2.44 -8.94
C ARG A 199 5.11 -3.42 -9.05
N GLY A 200 4.06 -3.03 -9.75
CA GLY A 200 2.83 -3.81 -9.76
C GLY A 200 1.90 -3.46 -10.90
N ARG A 201 0.72 -4.05 -10.86
CA ARG A 201 -0.35 -3.78 -11.81
C ARG A 201 -1.71 -4.07 -11.21
N LYS A 202 -2.72 -3.43 -11.80
CA LYS A 202 -4.12 -3.82 -11.66
C LYS A 202 -4.32 -5.15 -12.39
N LEU A 203 -4.95 -6.10 -11.71
CA LEU A 203 -5.24 -7.43 -12.21
C LEU A 203 -6.67 -7.51 -12.75
N ASP A 204 -6.89 -8.42 -13.69
CA ASP A 204 -8.24 -8.70 -14.21
C ASP A 204 -9.05 -9.54 -13.21
N ALA A 205 -8.36 -10.35 -12.39
CA ALA A 205 -8.96 -11.18 -11.36
C ALA A 205 -7.95 -11.52 -10.26
N TYR A 206 -8.45 -11.76 -9.04
CA TYR A 206 -7.65 -12.24 -7.91
C TYR A 206 -6.85 -13.50 -8.26
N ALA A 207 -7.38 -14.39 -9.11
CA ALA A 207 -6.69 -15.60 -9.56
C ALA A 207 -5.32 -15.35 -10.24
N GLN A 208 -5.07 -14.13 -10.75
CA GLN A 208 -3.77 -13.74 -11.31
C GLN A 208 -2.71 -13.41 -10.25
N VAL A 209 -3.09 -13.28 -8.96
CA VAL A 209 -2.14 -13.18 -7.85
C VAL A 209 -1.34 -14.50 -7.77
N PRO A 210 -0.02 -14.45 -7.53
CA PRO A 210 0.81 -15.65 -7.41
C PRO A 210 0.22 -16.69 -6.46
N GLU A 211 0.29 -17.96 -6.86
CA GLU A 211 -0.36 -19.07 -6.14
C GLU A 211 0.09 -19.16 -4.69
N ARG A 212 1.40 -19.02 -4.42
CA ARG A 212 1.96 -19.00 -3.07
C ARG A 212 1.26 -17.96 -2.18
N THR A 213 1.10 -16.74 -2.67
CA THR A 213 0.44 -15.65 -1.96
C THR A 213 -1.02 -15.96 -1.69
N ARG A 214 -1.75 -16.47 -2.70
CA ARG A 214 -3.16 -16.83 -2.55
C ARG A 214 -3.36 -17.98 -1.57
N ALA A 215 -2.50 -18.99 -1.61
CA ALA A 215 -2.54 -20.12 -0.67
C ALA A 215 -2.32 -19.65 0.76
N TYR A 216 -1.32 -18.79 0.99
CA TYR A 216 -1.03 -18.22 2.31
C TYR A 216 -2.22 -17.40 2.85
N ILE A 217 -2.83 -16.57 1.99
CA ILE A 217 -4.04 -15.80 2.33
C ILE A 217 -5.20 -16.75 2.68
N ALA A 218 -5.46 -17.77 1.86
CA ALA A 218 -6.56 -18.70 2.10
C ALA A 218 -6.41 -19.47 3.42
N GLU A 219 -5.18 -19.79 3.83
CA GLU A 219 -4.89 -20.51 5.06
C GLU A 219 -5.01 -19.63 6.31
N HIS A 220 -4.57 -18.37 6.24
CA HIS A 220 -4.45 -17.51 7.43
C HIS A 220 -5.58 -16.49 7.57
N HIS A 221 -5.94 -15.82 6.48
CA HIS A 221 -6.85 -14.67 6.44
C HIS A 221 -7.63 -14.61 5.11
N PRO A 222 -8.53 -15.56 4.83
CA PRO A 222 -9.20 -15.69 3.53
C PRO A 222 -10.02 -14.44 3.14
N GLU A 223 -10.42 -13.62 4.10
CA GLU A 223 -11.11 -12.35 3.88
C GLU A 223 -10.31 -11.35 3.02
N PHE A 224 -8.98 -11.46 2.95
CA PHE A 224 -8.12 -10.60 2.12
C PHE A 224 -8.16 -10.96 0.63
N ALA A 225 -8.90 -12.00 0.23
CA ALA A 225 -9.25 -12.25 -1.16
C ALA A 225 -10.39 -11.33 -1.68
N HIS A 226 -11.05 -10.59 -0.78
CA HIS A 226 -12.23 -9.78 -1.08
C HIS A 226 -12.13 -8.37 -0.49
N ALA A 227 -12.76 -7.41 -1.17
CA ALA A 227 -12.88 -6.05 -0.66
C ALA A 227 -13.94 -6.00 0.46
N PRO A 228 -13.85 -5.05 1.41
CA PRO A 228 -14.94 -4.81 2.34
C PRO A 228 -16.21 -4.33 1.61
N GLU A 229 -17.38 -4.74 2.10
CA GLU A 229 -18.68 -4.26 1.58
C GLU A 229 -19.15 -2.96 2.23
N LYS A 230 -18.60 -2.62 3.40
CA LYS A 230 -19.01 -1.46 4.20
C LYS A 230 -17.78 -0.70 4.69
N TRP A 231 -17.95 0.62 4.81
CA TRP A 231 -16.97 1.48 5.45
C TRP A 231 -16.78 1.08 6.91
N SER A 232 -15.53 1.01 7.34
CA SER A 232 -15.12 0.84 8.73
C SER A 232 -13.88 1.69 9.00
N GLU A 233 -13.70 2.06 10.28
CA GLU A 233 -12.61 2.90 10.75
C GLU A 233 -12.33 2.61 12.24
N PRO A 234 -11.13 2.94 12.76
CA PRO A 234 -9.97 3.52 12.06
C PRO A 234 -9.30 2.53 11.09
N ASN A 235 -8.50 3.05 10.15
CA ASN A 235 -7.63 2.21 9.34
C ASN A 235 -6.59 1.48 10.19
N GLU A 236 -6.31 0.24 9.81
CA GLU A 236 -5.21 -0.55 10.34
C GLU A 236 -3.92 -0.23 9.57
N THR A 237 -2.80 -0.26 10.27
CA THR A 237 -1.45 -0.08 9.75
C THR A 237 -0.56 -1.20 10.28
N SER A 238 0.62 -1.41 9.70
CA SER A 238 1.58 -2.39 10.23
C SER A 238 1.97 -2.13 11.70
N TRP A 239 1.91 -0.87 12.16
CA TRP A 239 2.24 -0.49 13.53
C TRP A 239 1.10 -0.75 14.51
N THR A 240 -0.13 -0.40 14.15
CA THR A 240 -1.32 -0.69 14.97
C THR A 240 -1.61 -2.19 15.00
N TYR A 241 -1.35 -2.91 13.91
CA TYR A 241 -1.48 -4.37 13.86
C TYR A 241 -0.47 -5.02 14.78
N PHE A 242 0.81 -4.60 14.73
CA PHE A 242 1.83 -5.07 15.66
C PHE A 242 1.43 -4.82 17.13
N ARG A 243 0.92 -3.62 17.45
CA ARG A 243 0.43 -3.30 18.81
C ARG A 243 -0.66 -4.28 19.27
N ARG A 244 -1.56 -4.68 18.38
CA ARG A 244 -2.64 -5.62 18.70
C ARG A 244 -2.10 -7.01 19.04
N LEU A 245 -1.06 -7.46 18.33
CA LEU A 245 -0.38 -8.74 18.61
C LEU A 245 0.51 -8.67 19.86
N SER A 246 1.07 -7.49 20.15
CA SER A 246 2.00 -7.23 21.25
C SER A 246 1.46 -6.12 22.14
N PRO A 247 0.41 -6.36 22.95
CA PRO A 247 -0.14 -5.32 23.82
C PRO A 247 0.89 -4.87 24.87
N PRO A 248 0.79 -3.62 25.36
CA PRO A 248 1.72 -3.11 26.36
C PRO A 248 1.53 -3.91 27.66
N ARG A 249 2.64 -4.24 28.33
CA ARG A 249 2.63 -4.90 29.63
C ARG A 249 2.21 -3.96 30.75
#